data_AF-A0A1Y3TNX1-F1
#
_entry.id   AF-A0A1Y3TNX1-F1
#
_cell.length_a   1.000
_cell.length_b   1.000
_cell.length_c   1.000
_cell.angle_alpha   90.00
_cell.angle_beta   90.00
_cell.angle_gamma   90.00
#
_symmetry.space_group_name_H-M   'P 1'
#
loop_
_entity.id
_entity.type
_entity.pdbx_description
1 polymer ?
#
loop_
_entity_poly.entity_id
_entity_poly.type
_entity_poly.pdbx_seq_one_letter_code
_entity_poly.pdbx_strand_id
1 'polypeptide(L)'
;MFTGKDFNDEKAQKYAPMNLFPIARNYTNWKKYSAQSFKNYDNYDYNYLSRMATKGYLYKTKVKARKQNKNFMIKTIKRANIKPHRQEIFYKIVSLLKEKQIPLLLITIPSARSWTMEKHNTIMDLSKEVGVPFLDLNLNNQLINWKKDTRDEGMHLNDYGAQKVTAYIGEYLKEHNLIENQTISQESQKMWDQDYYDYIEMIN
;
A
#
# COMPACT_ATOMS: atom_id res chain seq x y z
N MET A 1 2.04 2.19 -11.54
CA MET A 1 3.05 2.48 -12.58
C MET A 1 2.71 1.84 -13.94
N PHE A 2 2.49 0.53 -14.04
CA PHE A 2 2.30 -0.15 -15.33
C PHE A 2 0.85 -0.25 -15.81
N THR A 3 -0.12 -0.31 -14.89
CA THR A 3 -1.55 -0.43 -15.21
C THR A 3 -2.37 0.44 -14.27
N GLY A 4 -3.47 0.98 -14.78
CA GLY A 4 -4.35 1.93 -14.10
C GLY A 4 -5.05 2.77 -15.17
N LYS A 5 -6.33 3.13 -14.95
CA LYS A 5 -7.00 4.13 -15.79
C LYS A 5 -6.09 5.35 -15.86
N ASP A 6 -5.94 5.93 -17.05
CA ASP A 6 -5.19 7.16 -17.17
C ASP A 6 -5.73 8.20 -16.20
N PHE A 7 -4.81 9.00 -15.66
CA PHE A 7 -5.20 10.25 -15.06
C PHE A 7 -5.99 10.99 -16.13
N ASN A 8 -7.28 11.14 -15.90
CA ASN A 8 -8.18 11.77 -16.85
C ASN A 8 -8.22 13.24 -16.44
N ASP A 9 -7.62 14.11 -17.26
CA ASP A 9 -7.53 15.55 -17.00
C ASP A 9 -8.91 16.19 -16.83
N GLU A 10 -9.91 15.72 -17.56
CA GLU A 10 -11.31 16.14 -17.43
C GLU A 10 -11.89 15.80 -16.05
N LYS A 11 -11.56 14.61 -15.53
CA LYS A 11 -11.89 14.24 -14.13
C LYS A 11 -11.09 15.06 -13.13
N ALA A 12 -9.81 15.28 -13.37
CA ALA A 12 -8.95 16.07 -12.49
C ALA A 12 -9.43 17.52 -12.38
N GLN A 13 -9.84 18.13 -13.51
CA GLN A 13 -10.48 19.44 -13.55
C GLN A 13 -11.82 19.45 -12.82
N LYS A 14 -12.63 18.38 -12.93
CA LYS A 14 -13.85 18.21 -12.13
C LYS A 14 -13.58 18.13 -10.61
N TYR A 15 -12.45 17.57 -10.20
CA TYR A 15 -12.04 17.46 -8.79
C TYR A 15 -11.22 18.67 -8.30
N ALA A 16 -10.70 19.53 -9.18
CA ALA A 16 -9.93 20.71 -8.79
C ALA A 16 -10.73 21.71 -7.91
N PRO A 17 -12.01 22.01 -8.21
CA PRO A 17 -12.88 22.75 -7.29
C PRO A 17 -13.11 22.01 -5.96
N MET A 18 -13.14 20.67 -5.98
CA MET A 18 -13.33 19.84 -4.77
C MET A 18 -12.07 19.77 -3.88
N ASN A 19 -10.90 20.14 -4.41
CA ASN A 19 -9.69 20.35 -3.61
C ASN A 19 -9.68 21.73 -2.94
N LEU A 20 -10.28 22.75 -3.58
CA LEU A 20 -10.49 24.09 -2.99
C LEU A 20 -11.61 24.09 -1.95
N PHE A 21 -12.63 23.26 -2.14
CA PHE A 21 -13.74 23.07 -1.20
C PHE A 21 -13.83 21.59 -0.78
N PRO A 22 -13.07 21.17 0.26
CA PRO A 22 -13.03 19.77 0.74
C PRO A 22 -14.43 19.19 1.04
N ILE A 23 -15.35 20.09 1.44
CA ILE A 23 -16.76 19.84 1.67
C ILE A 23 -17.42 19.13 0.44
N ALA A 24 -17.10 19.56 -0.78
CA ALA A 24 -17.70 19.02 -2.01
C ALA A 24 -17.18 17.63 -2.40
N ARG A 25 -16.05 17.18 -1.83
CA ARG A 25 -15.40 15.91 -2.18
C ARG A 25 -16.23 14.68 -1.76
N ASN A 26 -17.04 14.83 -0.72
CA ASN A 26 -17.87 13.77 -0.14
C ASN A 26 -19.38 13.98 -0.36
N TYR A 27 -19.79 14.72 -1.40
CA TYR A 27 -21.19 15.08 -1.63
C TYR A 27 -22.16 13.88 -1.68
N THR A 28 -21.68 12.71 -2.09
CA THR A 28 -22.49 11.47 -2.15
C THR A 28 -22.74 10.89 -0.76
N ASN A 29 -21.82 11.10 0.19
CA ASN A 29 -22.03 10.72 1.59
C ASN A 29 -22.98 11.68 2.29
N TRP A 30 -23.03 12.95 1.88
CA TRP A 30 -23.92 13.96 2.48
C TRP A 30 -25.40 13.63 2.29
N LYS A 31 -25.73 13.01 1.16
CA LYS A 31 -27.08 12.52 0.88
C LYS A 31 -27.55 11.41 1.85
N LYS A 32 -26.66 10.85 2.67
CA LYS A 32 -26.95 9.79 3.65
C LYS A 32 -27.12 10.31 5.07
N TYR A 33 -26.81 11.58 5.32
CA TYR A 33 -26.91 12.18 6.65
C TYR A 33 -28.20 13.00 6.76
N SER A 34 -28.91 12.87 7.88
CA SER A 34 -30.06 13.72 8.21
C SER A 34 -29.60 14.88 9.11
N ALA A 35 -30.43 15.90 9.29
CA ALA A 35 -30.14 16.98 10.25
C ALA A 35 -29.84 16.45 11.67
N GLN A 36 -30.39 15.27 12.02
CA GLN A 36 -30.13 14.59 13.28
C GLN A 36 -28.70 14.02 13.38
N SER A 37 -28.07 13.66 12.24
CA SER A 37 -26.67 13.23 12.19
C SER A 37 -25.68 14.31 12.62
N PHE A 38 -26.10 15.57 12.63
CA PHE A 38 -25.29 16.73 13.01
C PHE A 38 -25.61 17.27 14.41
N LYS A 39 -26.63 16.73 15.11
CA LYS A 39 -26.99 17.17 16.48
C LYS A 39 -26.10 16.57 17.59
N ASN A 40 -25.28 15.58 17.27
CA ASN A 40 -24.32 14.99 18.21
C ASN A 40 -22.94 15.66 18.14
N TYR A 41 -22.85 16.86 17.54
CA TYR A 41 -21.57 17.51 17.21
C TYR A 41 -21.02 18.40 18.32
N ASP A 42 -21.84 18.78 19.30
CA ASP A 42 -21.42 19.69 20.38
C ASP A 42 -20.49 19.03 21.42
N ASN A 43 -20.40 17.69 21.43
CA ASN A 43 -19.48 16.89 22.24
C ASN A 43 -18.44 16.14 21.39
N TYR A 44 -18.26 16.53 20.13
CA TYR A 44 -17.30 15.87 19.24
C TYR A 44 -15.89 16.38 19.57
N ASP A 45 -15.13 15.58 20.34
CA ASP A 45 -13.70 15.82 20.51
C ASP A 45 -13.03 15.72 19.14
N TYR A 46 -12.53 16.82 18.59
CA TYR A 46 -11.81 16.83 17.32
C TYR A 46 -10.49 16.06 17.38
N ASN A 47 -9.98 15.72 18.57
CA ASN A 47 -8.88 14.76 18.74
C ASN A 47 -9.36 13.32 18.52
N TYR A 48 -10.67 13.08 18.51
CA TYR A 48 -11.33 11.84 18.10
C TYR A 48 -11.58 11.80 16.59
N LEU A 49 -10.60 12.23 15.78
CA LEU A 49 -10.43 11.70 14.43
C LEU A 49 -10.04 10.23 14.62
N SER A 50 -11.07 9.38 14.79
CA SER A 50 -10.99 8.01 15.28
C SER A 50 -9.72 7.33 14.79
N ARG A 51 -8.74 7.19 15.69
CA ARG A 51 -7.56 6.39 15.45
C ARG A 51 -8.05 5.00 15.09
N MET A 52 -7.99 4.63 13.81
CA MET A 52 -8.42 3.31 13.39
C MET A 52 -7.36 2.32 13.86
N ALA A 53 -7.74 1.38 14.73
CA ALA A 53 -6.87 0.31 15.21
C ALA A 53 -6.15 -0.41 14.04
N THR A 54 -6.83 -0.54 12.91
CA THR A 54 -6.29 -1.16 11.69
C THR A 54 -5.36 -0.27 10.86
N LYS A 55 -5.29 1.04 11.10
CA LYS A 55 -4.54 2.00 10.26
C LYS A 55 -4.87 1.92 8.77
N GLY A 56 -6.14 1.62 8.45
CA GLY A 56 -6.60 1.44 7.08
C GLY A 56 -6.35 0.03 6.50
N TYR A 57 -5.81 -0.90 7.30
CA TYR A 57 -5.77 -2.31 6.93
C TYR A 57 -7.18 -2.89 6.87
N LEU A 58 -7.42 -3.69 5.83
CA LEU A 58 -8.70 -4.37 5.60
C LEU A 58 -8.52 -5.85 5.88
N TYR A 59 -8.87 -6.27 7.10
CA TYR A 59 -8.85 -7.67 7.52
C TYR A 59 -9.74 -8.53 6.60
N LYS A 60 -9.12 -9.50 5.93
CA LYS A 60 -9.79 -10.46 5.05
C LYS A 60 -9.10 -11.81 5.16
N THR A 61 -9.81 -12.80 5.69
CA THR A 61 -9.33 -14.19 5.80
C THR A 61 -9.76 -15.08 4.62
N LYS A 62 -10.64 -14.57 3.75
CA LYS A 62 -11.15 -15.31 2.59
C LYS A 62 -10.00 -15.94 1.82
N VAL A 63 -10.13 -17.23 1.53
CA VAL A 63 -9.20 -17.97 0.69
C VAL A 63 -9.83 -18.15 -0.70
N LYS A 64 -9.11 -17.71 -1.72
CA LYS A 64 -9.42 -18.00 -3.12
C LYS A 64 -8.13 -18.26 -3.87
N ALA A 65 -7.84 -19.54 -4.08
CA ALA A 65 -6.61 -19.99 -4.70
C ALA A 65 -6.36 -19.35 -6.08
N ARG A 66 -5.10 -19.06 -6.38
CA ARG A 66 -4.66 -18.69 -7.72
C ARG A 66 -4.98 -19.81 -8.71
N LYS A 67 -5.48 -19.43 -9.89
CA LYS A 67 -5.66 -20.37 -11.01
C LYS A 67 -4.30 -20.79 -11.56
N GLN A 68 -4.06 -22.10 -11.65
CA GLN A 68 -2.75 -22.67 -12.04
C GLN A 68 -2.38 -22.42 -13.50
N ASN A 69 -3.35 -22.11 -14.36
CA ASN A 69 -3.18 -21.93 -15.80
C ASN A 69 -2.57 -20.58 -16.22
N LYS A 70 -2.11 -19.74 -15.28
CA LYS A 70 -1.51 -18.44 -15.59
C LYS A 70 -0.02 -18.48 -15.37
N ASN A 71 0.75 -18.13 -16.39
CA ASN A 71 2.18 -17.88 -16.31
C ASN A 71 2.49 -16.80 -15.26
N PHE A 72 3.30 -17.11 -14.24
CA PHE A 72 3.71 -16.18 -13.18
C PHE A 72 5.23 -16.14 -13.13
N MET A 73 5.78 -14.92 -13.13
CA MET A 73 7.23 -14.66 -13.10
C MET A 73 8.05 -15.50 -14.12
N ILE A 74 7.52 -15.71 -15.33
CA ILE A 74 8.28 -16.36 -16.39
C ILE A 74 9.48 -15.51 -16.78
N LYS A 75 10.67 -16.09 -16.70
CA LYS A 75 11.92 -15.42 -17.06
C LYS A 75 11.85 -14.89 -18.50
N THR A 76 12.27 -13.65 -18.66
CA THR A 76 12.33 -12.95 -19.94
C THR A 76 13.31 -11.80 -19.83
N ILE A 77 13.88 -11.41 -20.98
CA ILE A 77 14.71 -10.20 -21.10
C ILE A 77 13.86 -8.95 -21.40
N LYS A 78 12.56 -9.11 -21.64
CA LYS A 78 11.68 -7.99 -22.00
C LYS A 78 11.46 -7.06 -20.79
N ARG A 79 11.16 -5.80 -21.09
CA ARG A 79 10.75 -4.77 -20.13
C ARG A 79 9.32 -4.34 -20.43
N ALA A 80 8.54 -4.11 -19.38
CA ALA A 80 7.22 -3.54 -19.50
C ALA A 80 7.31 -2.01 -19.74
N ASN A 81 6.47 -1.47 -20.60
CA ASN A 81 6.42 -0.04 -20.86
C ASN A 81 5.85 0.74 -19.65
N ILE A 82 6.45 1.89 -19.32
CA ILE A 82 5.93 2.85 -18.35
C ILE A 82 5.51 4.10 -19.10
N LYS A 83 4.32 4.63 -18.82
CA LYS A 83 3.87 5.88 -19.43
C LYS A 83 4.78 7.03 -18.97
N PRO A 84 5.23 7.94 -19.85
CA PRO A 84 6.18 9.01 -19.51
C PRO A 84 5.81 9.80 -18.25
N HIS A 85 4.55 10.24 -18.12
CA HIS A 85 4.08 10.99 -16.94
C HIS A 85 4.26 10.22 -15.61
N ARG A 86 4.18 8.89 -15.62
CA ARG A 86 4.36 8.07 -14.41
C ARG A 86 5.82 7.94 -14.04
N GLN A 87 6.69 7.90 -15.05
CA GLN A 87 8.13 7.89 -14.87
C GLN A 87 8.61 9.26 -14.37
N GLU A 88 8.05 10.36 -14.89
CA GLU A 88 8.30 11.71 -14.39
C GLU A 88 7.93 11.86 -12.90
N ILE A 89 6.73 11.39 -12.51
CA ILE A 89 6.31 11.40 -11.09
C ILE A 89 7.27 10.58 -10.23
N PHE A 90 7.74 9.42 -10.72
CA PHE A 90 8.72 8.62 -10.00
C PHE A 90 10.02 9.39 -9.76
N TYR A 91 10.59 10.03 -10.79
CA TYR A 91 11.79 10.84 -10.60
C TYR A 91 11.58 12.01 -9.65
N LYS A 92 10.41 12.68 -9.68
CA LYS A 92 10.07 13.75 -8.72
C LYS A 92 10.08 13.23 -7.27
N ILE A 93 9.53 12.05 -7.03
CA ILE A 93 9.56 11.41 -5.69
C ILE A 93 11.00 11.12 -5.28
N VAL A 94 11.80 10.51 -6.16
CA VAL A 94 13.20 10.18 -5.85
C VAL A 94 14.02 11.44 -5.56
N SER A 95 13.90 12.47 -6.41
CA SER A 95 14.62 13.73 -6.22
C SER A 95 14.25 14.41 -4.91
N LEU A 96 12.96 14.45 -4.58
CA LEU A 96 12.49 15.03 -3.31
C LEU A 96 13.07 14.28 -2.11
N LEU A 97 13.01 12.95 -2.10
CA LEU A 97 13.53 12.16 -0.97
C LEU A 97 15.05 12.28 -0.84
N LYS A 98 15.78 12.35 -1.96
CA LYS A 98 17.23 12.62 -1.94
C LYS A 98 17.56 14.00 -1.39
N GLU A 99 16.86 15.04 -1.83
CA GLU A 99 17.03 16.41 -1.32
C GLU A 99 16.79 16.49 0.19
N LYS A 100 15.78 15.75 0.68
CA LYS A 100 15.47 15.67 2.12
C LYS A 100 16.32 14.66 2.88
N GLN A 101 17.27 13.99 2.21
CA GLN A 101 18.12 12.96 2.81
C GLN A 101 17.31 11.82 3.47
N ILE A 102 16.15 11.49 2.88
CA ILE A 102 15.28 10.41 3.33
C ILE A 102 15.61 9.15 2.53
N PRO A 103 16.03 8.04 3.17
CA PRO A 103 16.25 6.78 2.48
C PRO A 103 14.99 6.28 1.79
N LEU A 104 15.14 5.76 0.57
CA LEU A 104 14.05 5.17 -0.20
C LEU A 104 14.35 3.68 -0.46
N LEU A 105 13.35 2.84 -0.24
CA LEU A 105 13.32 1.44 -0.67
C LEU A 105 12.12 1.24 -1.57
N LEU A 106 12.34 0.73 -2.79
CA LEU A 106 11.26 0.27 -3.65
C LEU A 106 10.90 -1.15 -3.24
N ILE A 107 9.62 -1.44 -3.09
CA ILE A 107 9.14 -2.77 -2.74
C ILE A 107 7.94 -3.17 -3.60
N THR A 108 7.89 -4.43 -4.03
CA THR A 108 6.69 -5.01 -4.64
C THR A 108 6.14 -6.11 -3.75
N ILE A 109 4.87 -5.97 -3.36
CA ILE A 109 4.12 -7.00 -2.64
C ILE A 109 3.71 -8.11 -3.61
N PRO A 110 3.79 -9.41 -3.22
CA PRO A 110 3.46 -10.49 -4.12
C PRO A 110 2.06 -10.39 -4.73
N SER A 111 1.97 -10.45 -6.06
CA SER A 111 0.72 -10.40 -6.80
C SER A 111 0.83 -11.14 -8.12
N ALA A 112 0.42 -12.41 -8.13
CA ALA A 112 0.53 -13.26 -9.30
C ALA A 112 -0.33 -12.85 -10.51
N ARG A 113 -1.37 -12.04 -10.29
CA ARG A 113 -2.23 -11.56 -11.39
C ARG A 113 -1.82 -10.19 -11.92
N SER A 114 -1.18 -9.36 -11.10
CA SER A 114 -0.86 -7.98 -11.48
C SER A 114 0.63 -7.74 -11.73
N TRP A 115 1.50 -8.69 -11.39
CA TRP A 115 2.94 -8.57 -11.54
C TRP A 115 3.53 -9.59 -12.53
N THR A 116 4.60 -9.20 -13.23
CA THR A 116 5.30 -10.01 -14.23
C THR A 116 6.80 -9.74 -14.21
N MET A 117 7.61 -10.64 -14.76
CA MET A 117 9.05 -10.41 -14.91
C MET A 117 9.38 -9.18 -15.76
N GLU A 118 8.55 -8.83 -16.74
CA GLU A 118 8.77 -7.62 -17.53
C GLU A 118 8.66 -6.35 -16.67
N LYS A 119 7.71 -6.32 -15.72
CA LYS A 119 7.56 -5.21 -14.77
C LYS A 119 8.72 -5.19 -13.78
N HIS A 120 9.11 -6.36 -13.27
CA HIS A 120 10.32 -6.50 -12.44
C HIS A 120 11.53 -5.90 -13.13
N ASN A 121 11.82 -6.33 -14.36
CA ASN A 121 12.98 -5.86 -15.13
C ASN A 121 12.96 -4.34 -15.32
N THR A 122 11.80 -3.75 -15.65
CA THR A 122 11.70 -2.29 -15.80
C THR A 122 11.98 -1.55 -14.49
N ILE A 123 11.41 -2.00 -13.36
CA ILE A 123 11.68 -1.34 -12.07
C ILE A 123 13.13 -1.55 -11.65
N MET A 124 13.70 -2.73 -11.89
CA MET A 124 15.11 -3.01 -11.61
C MET A 124 16.06 -2.11 -12.41
N ASP A 125 15.75 -1.85 -13.69
CA ASP A 125 16.53 -0.92 -14.51
C ASP A 125 16.42 0.51 -13.95
N LEU A 126 15.20 0.97 -13.63
CA LEU A 126 14.97 2.29 -13.02
C LEU A 126 15.63 2.44 -11.65
N SER A 127 15.58 1.40 -10.81
CA SER A 127 16.13 1.43 -9.46
C SER A 127 17.65 1.56 -9.49
N LYS A 128 18.31 0.86 -10.43
CA LYS A 128 19.75 1.00 -10.69
C LYS A 128 20.11 2.39 -11.21
N GLU A 129 19.36 2.90 -12.16
CA GLU A 129 19.57 4.23 -12.74
C GLU A 129 19.61 5.32 -11.66
N VAL A 130 18.68 5.26 -10.71
CA VAL A 130 18.57 6.27 -9.64
C VAL A 130 19.32 5.90 -8.36
N GLY A 131 19.99 4.74 -8.31
CA GLY A 131 20.73 4.28 -7.13
C GLY A 131 19.86 4.02 -5.91
N VAL A 132 18.66 3.46 -6.10
CA VAL A 132 17.71 3.13 -5.02
C VAL A 132 17.55 1.60 -4.95
N PRO A 133 17.57 0.98 -3.76
CA PRO A 133 17.36 -0.45 -3.62
C PRO A 133 15.93 -0.86 -4.03
N PHE A 134 15.81 -2.04 -4.62
CA PHE A 134 14.53 -2.62 -5.03
C PHE A 134 14.37 -4.06 -4.54
N LEU A 135 13.36 -4.26 -3.70
CA LEU A 135 12.95 -5.55 -3.15
C LEU A 135 11.69 -6.05 -3.86
N ASP A 136 11.84 -7.00 -4.79
CA ASP A 136 10.70 -7.66 -5.41
C ASP A 136 10.38 -8.99 -4.72
N LEU A 137 9.36 -8.97 -3.86
CA LEU A 137 8.96 -10.16 -3.11
C LEU A 137 8.32 -11.25 -3.99
N ASN A 138 7.97 -10.95 -5.26
CA ASN A 138 7.50 -11.98 -6.19
C ASN A 138 8.60 -12.96 -6.62
N LEU A 139 9.87 -12.62 -6.41
CA LEU A 139 11.00 -13.52 -6.67
C LEU A 139 11.18 -14.57 -5.57
N ASN A 140 10.64 -14.35 -4.37
CA ASN A 140 10.65 -15.34 -3.31
C ASN A 140 9.47 -16.31 -3.50
N ASN A 141 9.75 -17.46 -4.12
CA ASN A 141 8.74 -18.47 -4.43
C ASN A 141 8.18 -19.22 -3.19
N GLN A 142 8.86 -19.14 -2.05
CA GLN A 142 8.44 -19.81 -0.81
C GLN A 142 7.60 -18.91 0.10
N LEU A 143 7.66 -17.58 -0.10
CA LEU A 143 7.01 -16.61 0.77
C LEU A 143 5.47 -16.77 0.79
N ILE A 144 4.86 -17.07 -0.36
CA ILE A 144 3.40 -17.12 -0.53
C ILE A 144 2.93 -18.50 -0.98
N ASN A 145 2.03 -19.08 -0.19
CA ASN A 145 1.24 -20.22 -0.62
C ASN A 145 0.04 -19.74 -1.44
N TRP A 146 0.18 -19.73 -2.76
CA TRP A 146 -0.86 -19.26 -3.70
C TRP A 146 -2.21 -20.02 -3.63
N LYS A 147 -2.28 -21.15 -2.91
CA LYS A 147 -3.55 -21.86 -2.64
C LYS A 147 -4.28 -21.32 -1.40
N LYS A 148 -3.56 -20.75 -0.43
CA LYS A 148 -4.09 -20.37 0.89
C LYS A 148 -4.00 -18.88 1.19
N ASP A 149 -3.03 -18.17 0.64
CA ASP A 149 -2.61 -16.85 1.12
C ASP A 149 -3.20 -15.68 0.30
N THR A 150 -4.27 -15.91 -0.46
CA THR A 150 -4.86 -14.92 -1.36
C THR A 150 -6.37 -14.93 -1.28
N ARG A 151 -6.99 -13.77 -1.45
CA ARG A 151 -8.45 -13.60 -1.36
C ARG A 151 -9.17 -13.55 -2.71
N ASP A 152 -8.43 -13.49 -3.81
CA ASP A 152 -8.98 -13.17 -5.15
C ASP A 152 -8.16 -13.73 -6.32
N GLU A 153 -7.78 -15.01 -6.23
CA GLU A 153 -7.05 -15.73 -7.30
C GLU A 153 -5.62 -15.20 -7.52
N GLY A 154 -4.97 -14.70 -6.47
CA GLY A 154 -3.60 -14.19 -6.51
C GLY A 154 -3.44 -12.75 -6.99
N MET A 155 -4.47 -11.90 -6.90
CA MET A 155 -4.31 -10.46 -7.12
C MET A 155 -3.88 -9.74 -5.83
N HIS A 156 -4.54 -10.03 -4.71
CA HIS A 156 -4.26 -9.50 -3.39
C HIS A 156 -4.14 -10.64 -2.38
N LEU A 157 -3.25 -10.43 -1.41
CA LEU A 157 -3.10 -11.32 -0.28
C LEU A 157 -4.32 -11.25 0.65
N ASN A 158 -4.60 -12.34 1.33
CA ASN A 158 -5.44 -12.35 2.51
C ASN A 158 -4.56 -12.12 3.75
N ASP A 159 -5.17 -12.15 4.93
CA ASP A 159 -4.49 -11.89 6.19
C ASP A 159 -3.28 -12.81 6.42
N TYR A 160 -3.42 -14.11 6.13
CA TYR A 160 -2.33 -15.08 6.26
C TYR A 160 -1.13 -14.74 5.38
N GLY A 161 -1.36 -14.31 4.14
CA GLY A 161 -0.30 -13.86 3.23
C GLY A 161 0.32 -12.54 3.66
N ALA A 162 -0.51 -11.61 4.13
CA ALA A 162 -0.06 -10.30 4.60
C ALA A 162 0.87 -10.43 5.81
N GLN A 163 0.53 -11.27 6.80
CA GLN A 163 1.38 -11.53 7.96
C GLN A 163 2.78 -12.04 7.56
N LYS A 164 2.87 -13.00 6.62
CA LYS A 164 4.16 -13.52 6.11
C LYS A 164 4.99 -12.44 5.45
N VAL A 165 4.36 -11.61 4.62
CA VAL A 165 5.04 -10.51 3.93
C VAL A 165 5.51 -9.46 4.91
N THR A 166 4.69 -9.07 5.88
CA THR A 166 5.06 -8.09 6.91
C THR A 166 6.23 -8.59 7.76
N ALA A 167 6.21 -9.85 8.19
CA ALA A 167 7.32 -10.44 8.93
C ALA A 167 8.63 -10.45 8.10
N TYR A 168 8.55 -10.85 6.83
CA TYR A 168 9.70 -10.83 5.93
C TYR A 168 10.27 -9.42 5.74
N ILE A 169 9.40 -8.41 5.57
CA ILE A 169 9.83 -7.01 5.43
C ILE A 169 10.51 -6.54 6.72
N GLY A 170 9.98 -6.88 7.89
CA GLY A 170 10.57 -6.54 9.18
C GLY A 170 12.00 -7.06 9.32
N GLU A 171 12.22 -8.35 9.03
CA GLU A 171 13.56 -8.94 9.05
C GLU A 171 14.48 -8.32 8.00
N TYR A 172 14.00 -8.12 6.76
CA TYR A 172 14.80 -7.47 5.72
C TYR A 172 15.28 -6.08 6.13
N LEU A 173 14.41 -5.26 6.71
CA LEU A 173 14.75 -3.90 7.16
C LEU A 173 15.77 -3.93 8.29
N LYS A 174 15.67 -4.90 9.21
CA LYS A 174 16.62 -5.12 10.30
C LYS A 174 17.98 -5.58 9.78
N GLU A 175 18.02 -6.60 8.93
CA GLU A 175 19.26 -7.15 8.36
C GLU A 175 20.07 -6.11 7.55
N HIS A 176 19.37 -5.18 6.90
CA HIS A 176 19.98 -4.13 6.08
C HIS A 176 20.20 -2.81 6.82
N ASN A 177 19.96 -2.78 8.14
CA ASN A 177 20.07 -1.57 8.98
C ASN A 177 19.31 -0.36 8.39
N LEU A 178 18.15 -0.61 7.78
CA LEU A 178 17.33 0.43 7.14
C LEU A 178 16.40 1.14 8.13
N ILE A 179 16.28 0.61 9.34
CA ILE A 179 15.59 1.23 10.46
C ILE A 179 16.57 1.26 11.63
N GLU A 180 16.78 2.44 12.19
CA GLU A 180 17.48 2.57 13.47
C GLU A 180 16.61 1.99 14.58
N ASN A 181 17.23 1.32 15.56
CA ASN A 181 16.55 0.95 16.81
C ASN A 181 16.22 2.23 17.59
N GLN A 182 15.14 2.90 17.21
CA GLN A 182 14.62 4.05 17.93
C GLN A 182 13.67 3.55 19.01
N THR A 183 13.99 3.87 20.26
CA THR A 183 13.08 3.67 21.38
C THR A 183 11.89 4.60 21.18
N ILE A 184 10.72 4.04 20.95
CA ILE A 184 9.47 4.81 20.95
C ILE A 184 9.16 5.30 22.36
N SER A 185 8.46 6.42 22.48
CA SER A 185 8.05 6.93 23.80
C SER A 185 7.10 5.95 24.50
N GLN A 186 7.05 5.99 25.84
CA GLN A 186 6.09 5.18 26.61
C GLN A 186 4.64 5.48 26.21
N GLU A 187 4.34 6.73 25.86
CA GLU A 187 3.03 7.14 25.35
C GLU A 187 2.74 6.46 24.02
N SER A 188 3.68 6.49 23.07
CA SER A 188 3.55 5.81 21.78
C SER A 188 3.39 4.30 21.95
N GLN A 189 4.11 3.68 22.90
CA GLN A 189 3.99 2.26 23.19
C GLN A 189 2.59 1.90 23.69
N LYS A 190 2.10 2.59 24.74
CA LYS A 190 0.73 2.40 25.25
C LYS A 190 -0.31 2.60 24.15
N MET A 191 -0.07 3.59 23.28
CA MET A 191 -0.86 3.80 22.08
C MET A 191 -0.92 2.53 21.22
N TRP A 192 0.22 1.96 20.83
CA TRP A 192 0.28 0.79 19.95
C TRP A 192 -0.33 -0.46 20.59
N ASP A 193 -0.14 -0.62 21.90
CA ASP A 193 -0.73 -1.72 22.65
C ASP A 193 -2.26 -1.63 22.63
N GLN A 194 -2.84 -0.44 22.84
CA GLN A 194 -4.29 -0.25 22.73
C GLN A 194 -4.82 -0.54 21.32
N ASP A 195 -4.16 -0.04 20.27
CA ASP A 195 -4.55 -0.35 18.89
C ASP A 195 -4.53 -1.86 18.62
N TYR A 196 -3.56 -2.57 19.19
CA TYR A 196 -3.47 -4.01 19.06
C TYR A 196 -4.63 -4.72 19.77
N TYR A 197 -4.96 -4.32 21.00
CA TYR A 197 -6.13 -4.88 21.72
C TYR A 197 -7.44 -4.66 20.95
N ASP A 198 -7.67 -3.44 20.48
CA ASP A 198 -8.86 -3.10 19.69
C ASP A 198 -8.90 -3.90 18.38
N TYR A 199 -7.75 -4.10 17.74
CA TYR A 199 -7.64 -4.94 16.55
C TYR A 199 -8.01 -6.40 16.83
N ILE A 200 -7.50 -6.97 17.92
CA ILE A 200 -7.80 -8.35 18.34
C ILE A 200 -9.29 -8.52 18.64
N GLU A 201 -9.92 -7.57 19.32
CA GLU A 201 -11.36 -7.59 19.57
C GLU A 201 -12.16 -7.53 18.25
N MET A 202 -11.72 -6.74 17.28
CA MET A 202 -12.39 -6.59 15.98
C MET A 202 -12.37 -7.87 15.12
N ILE A 203 -11.34 -8.71 15.25
CA ILE A 203 -11.14 -9.88 14.37
C ILE A 203 -11.57 -11.22 14.98
N ASN A 204 -11.88 -11.23 16.27
CA ASN A 204 -12.46 -12.37 17.00
C ASN A 204 -13.98 -12.41 16.85
#